data_AF-A0A4D7C1V4-F1
#
_entry.id   AF-A0A4D7C1V4-F1
#
_cell.length_a   1.000
_cell.length_b   1.000
_cell.length_c   1.000
_cell.angle_alpha   90.00
_cell.angle_beta   90.00
_cell.angle_gamma   90.00
#
_symmetry.space_group_name_H-M   'P 1'
#
loop_
_entity.id
_entity.type
_entity.pdbx_description
1 polymer ?
#
loop_
_entity_poly.entity_id
_entity_poly.type
_entity_poly.pdbx_seq_one_letter_code
_entity_poly.pdbx_strand_id
1 'polypeptide(L)'
;MGANPPAGVRVPGIPDRSVTRRGRDLASCRRRHGHPYETARRLTAQDDEFLDKPVWDFANTPASHYPLLLHYHPLTLFRHQLCKQGDVVLAHVLCGEDVSLAQKTRDLTYYSAVTAHDSTLSSSTFAILSMEAGAEDAALSYLRQTAFVDLNDLHGNASHGAHMAAMAGSWLALVWGLGGFRPSGAGLSLAPRCPAAWSGFRFRLQWRASLIEVEATPQRAATASSPGLP
;
A
#
# COMPACT_ATOMS: atom_id res chain seq x y z
N MET A 1 13.16 -24.92 -1.46
CA MET A 1 13.81 -24.61 -0.16
C MET A 1 13.18 -23.32 0.35
N GLY A 2 12.25 -23.44 1.29
CA GLY A 2 11.51 -22.30 1.83
C GLY A 2 12.32 -21.59 2.91
N ALA A 3 12.80 -20.39 2.63
CA ALA A 3 13.33 -19.51 3.67
C ALA A 3 12.14 -18.99 4.50
N ASN A 4 12.15 -19.26 5.80
CA ASN A 4 11.22 -18.63 6.73
C ASN A 4 11.39 -17.10 6.65
N PRO A 5 10.30 -16.31 6.61
CA PRO A 5 10.42 -14.87 6.71
C PRO A 5 11.09 -14.50 8.05
N PRO A 6 11.96 -13.47 8.09
CA PRO A 6 12.59 -13.04 9.33
C PRO A 6 11.51 -12.62 10.34
N ALA A 7 11.67 -13.08 11.59
CA ALA A 7 10.77 -12.76 12.69
C ALA A 7 10.72 -11.23 12.88
N GLY A 8 9.52 -10.65 12.87
CA GLY A 8 9.32 -9.22 13.11
C GLY A 8 9.89 -8.82 14.48
N VAL A 9 10.65 -7.73 14.52
CA VAL A 9 11.22 -7.20 15.76
C VAL A 9 10.10 -6.48 16.52
N ARG A 10 9.72 -7.00 17.69
CA ARG A 10 8.89 -6.25 18.65
C ARG A 10 9.81 -5.33 19.44
N VAL A 11 9.53 -4.03 19.43
CA VAL A 11 10.25 -3.05 20.27
C VAL A 11 9.66 -3.13 21.70
N PRO A 12 10.42 -3.57 22.72
CA PRO A 12 9.93 -3.64 24.09
C PRO A 12 9.86 -2.26 24.76
N GLY A 13 8.92 -2.05 25.69
CA GLY A 13 9.02 -0.96 26.68
C GLY A 13 8.17 0.30 26.47
N ILE A 14 7.11 0.27 25.65
CA ILE A 14 6.22 1.43 25.47
C ILE A 14 4.98 1.29 26.39
N PRO A 15 4.80 2.14 27.42
CA PRO A 15 3.67 2.02 28.33
C PRO A 15 2.33 2.29 27.62
N ASP A 16 1.33 1.46 27.92
CA ASP A 16 -0.05 1.62 27.49
C ASP A 16 -0.76 2.67 28.38
N ARG A 17 -1.26 3.74 27.76
CA ARG A 17 -2.24 4.61 28.38
C ARG A 17 -3.49 4.52 27.51
N SER A 18 -4.37 3.60 27.88
CA SER A 18 -5.63 3.35 27.19
C SER A 18 -6.52 4.60 27.28
N VAL A 19 -6.79 5.22 26.13
CA VAL A 19 -7.89 6.17 25.99
C VAL A 19 -9.15 5.34 25.84
N THR A 20 -10.01 5.34 26.86
CA THR A 20 -11.33 4.69 26.82
C THR A 20 -12.21 5.35 25.76
N ARG A 21 -12.23 4.80 24.54
CA ARG A 21 -13.27 5.12 23.55
C ARG A 21 -14.55 4.40 23.95
N ARG A 22 -15.61 5.14 24.28
CA ARG A 22 -16.98 4.61 24.35
C ARG A 22 -17.37 4.13 22.95
N GLY A 23 -17.29 2.82 22.71
CA GLY A 23 -17.60 2.20 21.43
C GLY A 23 -19.09 1.87 21.31
N ARG A 24 -19.75 2.40 20.28
CA ARG A 24 -20.72 1.58 19.54
C ARG A 24 -19.92 0.39 18.98
N ASP A 25 -20.48 -0.81 19.02
CA ASP A 25 -19.80 -2.07 18.71
C ASP A 25 -19.37 -2.14 17.22
N LEU A 26 -18.24 -1.51 16.90
CA LEU A 26 -17.59 -1.52 15.58
C LEU A 26 -17.19 -2.94 15.15
N ALA A 27 -16.99 -3.85 16.10
CA ALA A 27 -16.73 -5.27 15.81
C ALA A 27 -17.99 -5.97 15.27
N SER A 28 -19.19 -5.57 15.70
CA SER A 28 -20.44 -6.04 15.09
C SER A 28 -20.65 -5.54 13.66
N CYS A 29 -20.24 -4.31 13.35
CA CYS A 29 -20.29 -3.78 11.97
C CYS A 29 -19.32 -4.54 11.05
N ARG A 30 -18.08 -4.80 11.50
CA ARG A 30 -17.09 -5.63 10.76
C ARG A 30 -17.60 -7.05 10.49
N ARG A 31 -18.34 -7.65 11.43
CA ARG A 31 -18.93 -8.99 11.26
C ARG A 31 -20.15 -9.02 10.33
N ARG A 32 -20.90 -7.91 10.23
CA ARG A 32 -22.13 -7.80 9.41
C ARG A 32 -21.88 -7.30 7.98
N HIS A 33 -20.79 -6.58 7.76
CA HIS A 33 -20.40 -6.02 6.46
C HIS A 33 -19.02 -6.56 6.10
N GLY A 34 -18.94 -7.88 5.87
CA GLY A 34 -17.74 -8.47 5.30
C GLY A 34 -17.43 -7.80 3.97
N HIS A 35 -16.15 -7.64 3.64
CA HIS A 35 -15.76 -7.21 2.29
C HIS A 35 -16.42 -8.15 1.27
N PRO A 36 -17.05 -7.63 0.21
CA PRO A 36 -17.66 -8.48 -0.78
C PRO A 36 -16.58 -9.42 -1.32
N TYR A 37 -16.83 -10.72 -1.24
CA TYR A 37 -15.85 -11.76 -1.56
C TYR A 37 -16.47 -12.72 -2.56
N GLU A 38 -15.82 -12.87 -3.71
CA GLU A 38 -16.26 -13.76 -4.75
C GLU A 38 -15.51 -15.10 -4.61
N THR A 39 -16.28 -16.17 -4.47
CA THR A 39 -15.75 -17.48 -4.09
C THR A 39 -15.11 -18.24 -5.25
N ALA A 40 -15.59 -18.04 -6.49
CA ALA A 40 -15.13 -18.81 -7.65
C ALA A 40 -13.69 -18.46 -8.08
N ARG A 41 -13.40 -17.17 -8.17
CA ARG A 41 -12.07 -16.57 -8.40
C ARG A 41 -11.30 -16.35 -7.11
N ARG A 42 -11.94 -16.44 -5.94
CA ARG A 42 -11.34 -16.25 -4.61
C ARG A 42 -10.74 -14.85 -4.45
N LEU A 43 -11.49 -13.85 -4.91
CA LEU A 43 -11.09 -12.44 -4.94
C LEU A 43 -11.93 -11.63 -3.96
N THR A 44 -11.29 -10.70 -3.28
CA THR A 44 -12.01 -9.60 -2.64
C THR A 44 -12.54 -8.69 -3.75
N ALA A 45 -13.85 -8.50 -3.83
CA ALA A 45 -14.47 -7.60 -4.79
C ALA A 45 -14.40 -6.15 -4.31
N GLN A 46 -14.39 -5.20 -5.25
CA GLN A 46 -14.39 -3.77 -4.94
C GLN A 46 -15.80 -3.33 -4.50
N ASP A 47 -16.80 -3.81 -5.21
CA ASP A 47 -18.22 -3.62 -4.95
C ASP A 47 -18.97 -4.88 -5.40
N ASP A 48 -20.27 -4.94 -5.10
CA ASP A 48 -21.11 -6.12 -5.34
C ASP A 48 -21.16 -6.55 -6.82
N GLU A 49 -20.96 -5.62 -7.76
CA GLU A 49 -21.09 -5.85 -9.19
C GLU A 49 -19.75 -5.80 -9.94
N PHE A 50 -18.66 -5.35 -9.29
CA PHE A 50 -17.40 -5.03 -9.96
C PHE A 50 -16.89 -6.20 -10.80
N LEU A 51 -16.90 -7.38 -10.20
CA LEU A 51 -16.37 -8.60 -10.80
C LEU A 51 -17.29 -9.20 -11.88
N ASP A 52 -18.50 -8.69 -12.07
CA ASP A 52 -19.45 -9.09 -13.12
C ASP A 52 -19.36 -8.21 -14.37
N LYS A 53 -18.72 -7.04 -14.25
CA LYS A 53 -18.49 -6.12 -15.37
C LYS A 53 -17.51 -6.73 -16.39
N PRO A 54 -17.58 -6.37 -17.69
CA PRO A 54 -16.53 -6.72 -18.64
C PRO A 54 -15.17 -6.15 -18.23
N VAL A 55 -14.07 -6.85 -18.53
CA VAL A 55 -12.70 -6.35 -18.33
C VAL A 55 -12.41 -5.26 -19.37
N TRP A 56 -11.78 -4.16 -18.94
CA TRP A 56 -11.30 -3.14 -19.88
C TRP A 56 -10.15 -3.70 -20.74
N ASP A 57 -10.14 -3.40 -22.03
CA ASP A 57 -9.12 -3.89 -22.95
C ASP A 57 -7.83 -3.05 -22.86
N PHE A 58 -7.07 -3.23 -21.78
CA PHE A 58 -5.79 -2.54 -21.58
C PHE A 58 -4.77 -2.87 -22.67
N ALA A 59 -4.80 -4.09 -23.21
CA ALA A 59 -3.82 -4.57 -24.20
C ALA A 59 -3.94 -3.82 -25.52
N ASN A 60 -5.16 -3.50 -25.95
CA ASN A 60 -5.41 -2.77 -27.20
C ASN A 60 -5.69 -1.27 -27.00
N THR A 61 -5.63 -0.75 -25.76
CA THR A 61 -5.78 0.68 -25.53
C THR A 61 -4.51 1.44 -25.94
N PRO A 62 -4.56 2.40 -26.87
CA PRO A 62 -3.38 3.16 -27.29
C PRO A 62 -2.76 3.97 -26.13
N ALA A 63 -1.43 4.09 -26.11
CA ALA A 63 -0.73 4.89 -25.12
C ALA A 63 -1.18 6.37 -25.09
N SER A 64 -1.57 6.92 -26.26
CA SER A 64 -2.10 8.28 -26.40
C SER A 64 -3.50 8.47 -25.80
N HIS A 65 -4.15 7.41 -25.33
CA HIS A 65 -5.45 7.47 -24.66
C HIS A 65 -5.33 7.41 -23.14
N TYR A 66 -4.10 7.49 -22.60
CA TYR A 66 -3.86 7.61 -21.17
C TYR A 66 -3.54 9.06 -20.79
N PRO A 67 -4.00 9.53 -19.62
CA PRO A 67 -4.81 8.80 -18.63
C PRO A 67 -6.27 8.60 -19.08
N LEU A 68 -6.83 7.40 -18.90
CA LEU A 68 -8.14 7.01 -19.46
C LEU A 68 -9.26 7.99 -19.08
N LEU A 69 -9.23 8.51 -17.86
CA LEU A 69 -10.20 9.50 -17.36
C LEU A 69 -10.30 10.77 -18.22
N LEU A 70 -9.24 11.14 -18.94
CA LEU A 70 -9.22 12.33 -19.80
C LEU A 70 -9.62 12.03 -21.25
N HIS A 71 -9.66 10.76 -21.65
CA HIS A 71 -9.91 10.35 -23.04
C HIS A 71 -11.24 9.62 -23.24
N TYR A 72 -11.84 9.10 -22.17
CA TYR A 72 -13.10 8.36 -22.25
C TYR A 72 -14.15 8.93 -21.30
N HIS A 73 -15.41 8.88 -21.74
CA HIS A 73 -16.53 9.31 -20.91
C HIS A 73 -16.66 8.43 -19.65
N PRO A 74 -16.93 9.00 -18.46
CA PRO A 74 -17.03 8.22 -17.22
C PRO A 74 -18.00 7.04 -17.27
N LEU A 75 -19.16 7.21 -17.94
CA LEU A 75 -20.12 6.11 -18.13
C LEU A 75 -19.59 4.94 -18.96
N THR A 76 -18.56 5.16 -19.77
CA THR A 76 -17.85 4.08 -20.46
C THR A 76 -16.95 3.35 -19.47
N LEU A 77 -16.17 4.09 -18.69
CA LEU A 77 -15.20 3.54 -17.74
C LEU A 77 -15.87 2.75 -16.60
N PHE A 78 -16.93 3.29 -16.00
CA PHE A 78 -17.61 2.69 -14.83
C PHE A 78 -18.32 1.35 -15.12
N ARG A 79 -18.51 1.02 -16.40
CA ARG A 79 -19.10 -0.25 -16.84
C ARG A 79 -18.09 -1.38 -16.98
N HIS A 80 -16.82 -1.13 -16.65
CA HIS A 80 -15.75 -2.12 -16.78
C HIS A 80 -15.10 -2.44 -15.43
N GLN A 81 -14.41 -3.58 -15.36
CA GLN A 81 -13.40 -3.87 -14.35
C GLN A 81 -12.19 -2.97 -14.61
N LEU A 82 -12.28 -1.73 -14.13
CA LEU A 82 -11.26 -0.71 -14.28
C LEU A 82 -11.21 0.15 -13.02
N CYS A 83 -10.07 0.15 -12.34
CA CYS A 83 -9.81 1.00 -11.20
C CYS A 83 -8.97 2.20 -11.65
N LYS A 84 -9.37 3.40 -11.23
CA LYS A 84 -8.53 4.60 -11.40
C LYS A 84 -7.27 4.52 -10.54
N GLN A 85 -7.41 3.99 -9.33
CA GLN A 85 -6.37 3.90 -8.30
C GLN A 85 -6.63 2.71 -7.37
N GLY A 86 -5.72 2.46 -6.43
CA GLY A 86 -5.89 1.40 -5.43
C GLY A 86 -7.15 1.60 -4.58
N ASP A 87 -8.05 0.62 -4.62
CA ASP A 87 -9.26 0.52 -3.79
C ASP A 87 -9.14 -0.65 -2.81
N VAL A 88 -9.38 -1.88 -3.27
CA VAL A 88 -9.16 -3.11 -2.47
C VAL A 88 -7.71 -3.22 -2.00
N VAL A 89 -6.75 -2.84 -2.85
CA VAL A 89 -5.33 -2.77 -2.50
C VAL A 89 -5.10 -1.79 -1.34
N LEU A 90 -5.78 -0.64 -1.34
CA LEU A 90 -5.70 0.34 -0.24
C LEU A 90 -6.35 -0.20 1.03
N ALA A 91 -7.49 -0.89 0.92
CA ALA A 91 -8.13 -1.54 2.05
C ALA A 91 -7.19 -2.56 2.73
N HIS A 92 -6.46 -3.36 1.93
CA HIS A 92 -5.46 -4.30 2.45
C HIS A 92 -4.29 -3.61 3.17
N VAL A 93 -3.86 -2.45 2.68
CA VAL A 93 -2.79 -1.65 3.30
C VAL A 93 -3.25 -1.04 4.62
N LEU A 94 -4.46 -0.48 4.67
CA LEU A 94 -4.95 0.28 5.83
C LEU A 94 -5.59 -0.59 6.92
N CYS A 95 -6.23 -1.70 6.56
CA CYS A 95 -7.09 -2.49 7.45
C CYS A 95 -6.99 -4.01 7.19
N GLY A 96 -5.92 -4.47 6.56
CA GLY A 96 -5.74 -5.88 6.18
C GLY A 96 -5.06 -6.74 7.23
N GLU A 97 -5.05 -6.40 8.52
CA GLU A 97 -4.32 -7.22 9.52
C GLU A 97 -4.86 -8.65 9.63
N ASP A 98 -6.17 -8.82 9.44
CA ASP A 98 -6.86 -10.11 9.50
C ASP A 98 -6.88 -10.84 8.14
N VAL A 99 -6.33 -10.24 7.10
CA VAL A 99 -6.30 -10.81 5.74
C VAL A 99 -4.99 -11.56 5.53
N SER A 100 -5.07 -12.85 5.18
CA SER A 100 -3.89 -13.65 4.89
C SER A 100 -3.04 -13.05 3.75
N LEU A 101 -1.72 -13.17 3.86
CA LEU A 101 -0.80 -12.72 2.81
C LEU A 101 -1.15 -13.34 1.45
N ALA A 102 -1.54 -14.62 1.43
CA ALA A 102 -1.94 -15.31 0.20
C ALA A 102 -3.18 -14.68 -0.47
N GLN A 103 -4.14 -14.16 0.31
CA GLN A 103 -5.30 -13.43 -0.22
C GLN A 103 -4.86 -12.05 -0.75
N LYS A 104 -4.07 -11.31 0.04
CA LYS A 104 -3.52 -10.02 -0.39
C LYS A 104 -2.73 -10.13 -1.69
N THR A 105 -1.91 -11.17 -1.85
CA THR A 105 -1.16 -11.42 -3.09
C THR A 105 -2.07 -11.70 -4.27
N ARG A 106 -3.13 -12.52 -4.11
CA ARG A 106 -4.11 -12.76 -5.19
C ARG A 106 -4.81 -11.48 -5.61
N ASP A 107 -5.32 -10.73 -4.64
CA ASP A 107 -6.00 -9.47 -4.91
C ASP A 107 -5.05 -8.45 -5.53
N LEU A 108 -3.81 -8.34 -5.04
CA LEU A 108 -2.79 -7.49 -5.63
C LEU A 108 -2.54 -7.86 -7.10
N THR A 109 -2.33 -9.14 -7.41
CA THR A 109 -2.09 -9.60 -8.80
C THR A 109 -3.25 -9.21 -9.71
N TYR A 110 -4.49 -9.46 -9.27
CA TYR A 110 -5.69 -9.12 -10.04
C TYR A 110 -5.84 -7.60 -10.22
N TYR A 111 -5.82 -6.83 -9.12
CA TYR A 111 -6.03 -5.39 -9.16
C TYR A 111 -4.89 -4.64 -9.86
N SER A 112 -3.67 -5.18 -9.89
CA SER A 112 -2.58 -4.61 -10.69
C SER A 112 -2.86 -4.70 -12.20
N ALA A 113 -3.60 -5.73 -12.65
CA ALA A 113 -3.95 -5.90 -14.05
C ALA A 113 -5.13 -5.03 -14.49
N VAL A 114 -5.97 -4.57 -13.55
CA VAL A 114 -7.18 -3.78 -13.85
C VAL A 114 -7.12 -2.34 -13.34
N THR A 115 -5.96 -1.85 -12.89
CA THR A 115 -5.79 -0.47 -12.42
C THR A 115 -5.03 0.37 -13.42
N ALA A 116 -5.61 1.48 -13.89
CA ALA A 116 -4.96 2.38 -14.85
C ALA A 116 -3.89 3.28 -14.24
N HIS A 117 -3.91 3.48 -12.92
CA HIS A 117 -3.02 4.40 -12.20
C HIS A 117 -3.14 5.88 -12.65
N ASP A 118 -4.31 6.30 -13.12
CA ASP A 118 -4.67 7.68 -13.50
C ASP A 118 -4.70 8.68 -12.31
N SER A 119 -4.15 8.29 -11.16
CA SER A 119 -4.09 9.08 -9.93
C SER A 119 -2.73 8.89 -9.27
N THR A 120 -2.11 9.99 -8.88
CA THR A 120 -0.79 9.99 -8.23
C THR A 120 -0.81 9.34 -6.84
N LEU A 121 -1.99 9.11 -6.25
CA LEU A 121 -2.14 8.32 -5.02
C LEU A 121 -1.96 6.81 -5.24
N SER A 122 -2.14 6.33 -6.47
CA SER A 122 -2.21 4.90 -6.76
C SER A 122 -0.89 4.19 -6.46
N SER A 123 0.22 4.65 -7.05
CA SER A 123 1.49 3.91 -7.02
C SER A 123 2.02 3.69 -5.60
N SER A 124 1.86 4.64 -4.69
CA SER A 124 2.30 4.46 -3.28
C SER A 124 1.63 3.25 -2.59
N THR A 125 0.34 3.05 -2.85
CA THR A 125 -0.44 1.95 -2.24
C THR A 125 0.02 0.59 -2.79
N PHE A 126 0.20 0.51 -4.12
CA PHE A 126 0.70 -0.70 -4.76
C PHE A 126 2.14 -0.99 -4.34
N ALA A 127 3.01 0.02 -4.20
CA ALA A 127 4.37 -0.16 -3.70
C ALA A 127 4.36 -0.84 -2.32
N ILE A 128 3.52 -0.37 -1.39
CA ILE A 128 3.44 -0.94 -0.03
C ILE A 128 3.00 -2.40 -0.08
N LEU A 129 1.93 -2.72 -0.80
CA LEU A 129 1.40 -4.09 -0.82
C LEU A 129 2.29 -5.05 -1.61
N SER A 130 2.94 -4.59 -2.69
CA SER A 130 3.92 -5.37 -3.43
C SER A 130 5.15 -5.70 -2.57
N MET A 131 5.64 -4.76 -1.74
CA MET A 131 6.70 -5.07 -0.76
C MET A 131 6.25 -6.11 0.26
N GLU A 132 5.03 -5.98 0.79
CA GLU A 132 4.46 -6.96 1.73
C GLU A 132 4.36 -8.35 1.10
N ALA A 133 3.95 -8.42 -0.17
CA ALA A 133 3.82 -9.64 -0.96
C ALA A 133 5.16 -10.22 -1.46
N GLY A 134 6.29 -9.53 -1.25
CA GLY A 134 7.61 -9.95 -1.75
C GLY A 134 7.82 -9.76 -3.26
N ALA A 135 6.97 -8.99 -3.93
CA ALA A 135 7.10 -8.65 -5.35
C ALA A 135 8.02 -7.42 -5.53
N GLU A 136 9.32 -7.59 -5.24
CA GLU A 136 10.29 -6.51 -5.12
C GLU A 136 10.38 -5.60 -6.37
N ASP A 137 10.50 -6.18 -7.57
CA ASP A 137 10.65 -5.40 -8.80
C ASP A 137 9.44 -4.48 -9.06
N ALA A 138 8.22 -5.04 -8.92
CA ALA A 138 6.99 -4.27 -9.06
C ALA A 138 6.91 -3.17 -8.00
N ALA A 139 7.26 -3.50 -6.76
CA ALA A 139 7.23 -2.57 -5.65
C ALA A 139 8.20 -1.40 -5.84
N LEU A 140 9.42 -1.66 -6.32
CA LEU A 140 10.41 -0.63 -6.65
C LEU A 140 9.98 0.23 -7.85
N SER A 141 9.33 -0.36 -8.85
CA SER A 141 8.74 0.37 -9.97
C SER A 141 7.69 1.38 -9.48
N TYR A 142 6.75 0.93 -8.65
CA TYR A 142 5.73 1.80 -8.07
C TYR A 142 6.31 2.86 -7.11
N LEU A 143 7.33 2.51 -6.32
CA LEU A 143 8.05 3.46 -5.46
C LEU A 143 8.67 4.59 -6.30
N ARG A 144 9.31 4.25 -7.43
CA ARG A 144 9.88 5.26 -8.35
C ARG A 144 8.80 6.15 -8.94
N GLN A 145 7.67 5.57 -9.37
CA GLN A 145 6.56 6.36 -9.90
C GLN A 145 6.05 7.39 -8.89
N THR A 146 5.82 6.99 -7.64
CA THR A 146 5.32 7.94 -6.62
C THR A 146 6.36 8.97 -6.20
N ALA A 147 7.65 8.59 -6.14
CA ALA A 147 8.74 9.46 -5.68
C ALA A 147 9.21 10.48 -6.73
N PHE A 148 9.08 10.14 -8.00
CA PHE A 148 9.56 10.95 -9.11
C PHE A 148 8.42 11.54 -9.96
N VAL A 149 7.17 11.45 -9.52
CA VAL A 149 6.01 11.93 -10.30
C VAL A 149 6.17 13.39 -10.75
N ASP A 150 6.57 14.27 -9.84
CA ASP A 150 6.77 15.70 -10.13
C ASP A 150 8.14 15.96 -10.76
N LEU A 151 9.19 15.28 -10.29
CA LEU A 151 10.57 15.49 -10.77
C LEU A 151 10.75 15.10 -12.24
N ASN A 152 10.04 14.07 -12.69
CA ASN A 152 10.08 13.57 -14.06
C ASN A 152 8.82 13.93 -14.86
N ASP A 153 7.93 14.76 -14.30
CA ASP A 153 6.63 15.13 -14.88
C ASP A 153 5.85 13.93 -15.47
N LEU A 154 5.77 12.83 -14.70
CA LEU A 154 5.24 11.55 -15.20
C LEU A 154 3.77 11.62 -15.62
N HIS A 155 3.03 12.61 -15.13
CA HIS A 155 1.63 12.86 -15.46
C HIS A 155 1.43 14.05 -16.43
N GLY A 156 2.52 14.72 -16.86
CA GLY A 156 2.48 15.85 -17.79
C GLY A 156 1.78 17.10 -17.25
N ASN A 157 1.69 17.23 -15.93
CA ASN A 157 0.90 18.25 -15.25
C ASN A 157 1.56 18.79 -13.98
N ALA A 158 2.86 18.58 -13.78
CA ALA A 158 3.60 19.13 -12.63
C ALA A 158 3.57 20.68 -12.59
N SER A 159 3.39 21.33 -13.75
CA SER A 159 3.20 22.79 -13.85
C SER A 159 1.92 23.29 -13.17
N HIS A 160 0.94 22.43 -12.92
CA HIS A 160 -0.29 22.78 -12.17
C HIS A 160 -0.08 22.81 -10.65
N GLY A 161 1.07 22.34 -10.17
CA GLY A 161 1.42 22.29 -8.75
C GLY A 161 1.95 20.92 -8.33
N ALA A 162 2.63 20.88 -7.19
CA ALA A 162 3.20 19.66 -6.65
C ALA A 162 2.11 18.67 -6.21
N HIS A 163 2.32 17.38 -6.50
CA HIS A 163 1.42 16.32 -6.07
C HIS A 163 1.70 15.94 -4.61
N MET A 164 1.26 16.78 -3.68
CA MET A 164 1.50 16.63 -2.23
C MET A 164 1.13 15.24 -1.69
N ALA A 165 0.05 14.64 -2.21
CA ALA A 165 -0.37 13.30 -1.81
C ALA A 165 0.63 12.22 -2.25
N ALA A 166 1.25 12.35 -3.42
CA ALA A 166 2.28 11.43 -3.91
C ALA A 166 3.62 11.61 -3.18
N MET A 167 3.96 12.86 -2.84
CA MET A 167 5.11 13.14 -1.97
C MET A 167 4.97 12.46 -0.61
N ALA A 168 3.80 12.61 0.04
CA ALA A 168 3.48 11.88 1.27
C ALA A 168 3.46 10.35 1.04
N GLY A 169 2.92 9.92 -0.09
CA GLY A 169 2.89 8.52 -0.53
C GLY A 169 4.28 7.89 -0.66
N SER A 170 5.29 8.67 -1.04
CA SER A 170 6.67 8.20 -1.14
C SER A 170 7.27 7.87 0.23
N TRP A 171 6.99 8.72 1.23
CA TRP A 171 7.36 8.44 2.61
C TRP A 171 6.62 7.20 3.15
N LEU A 172 5.32 7.06 2.86
CA LEU A 172 4.55 5.88 3.24
C LEU A 172 5.09 4.60 2.58
N ALA A 173 5.43 4.64 1.29
CA ALA A 173 6.00 3.49 0.58
C ALA A 173 7.34 3.05 1.18
N LEU A 174 8.19 3.99 1.62
CA LEU A 174 9.41 3.67 2.34
C LEU A 174 9.12 3.08 3.73
N VAL A 175 8.28 3.72 4.54
CA VAL A 175 8.09 3.34 5.95
C VAL A 175 7.19 2.12 6.09
N TRP A 176 6.03 2.10 5.43
CA TRP A 176 5.06 1.01 5.48
C TRP A 176 5.45 -0.13 4.54
N GLY A 177 6.05 0.16 3.38
CA GLY A 177 6.54 -0.87 2.45
C GLY A 177 7.87 -1.44 2.91
N LEU A 178 8.97 -0.72 2.67
CA LEU A 178 10.33 -1.21 2.96
C LEU A 178 10.59 -1.42 4.46
N GLY A 179 10.11 -0.50 5.31
CA GLY A 179 10.24 -0.60 6.76
C GLY A 179 9.31 -1.64 7.39
N GLY A 180 8.30 -2.11 6.65
CA GLY A 180 7.27 -3.02 7.15
C GLY A 180 6.53 -2.46 8.37
N PHE A 181 6.41 -1.14 8.50
CA PHE A 181 5.76 -0.51 9.65
C PHE A 181 4.26 -0.80 9.66
N ARG A 182 3.75 -1.38 10.76
CA ARG A 182 2.32 -1.55 11.00
C ARG A 182 1.96 -1.05 12.41
N PRO A 183 1.12 -0.01 12.54
CA PRO A 183 0.58 0.39 13.84
C PRO A 183 -0.55 -0.56 14.26
N SER A 184 -0.68 -0.85 15.55
CA SER A 184 -1.77 -1.65 16.10
C SER A 184 -2.16 -1.15 17.50
N GLY A 185 -3.30 -1.62 18.03
CA GLY A 185 -3.73 -1.29 19.39
C GLY A 185 -2.69 -1.66 20.47
N ALA A 186 -1.87 -2.68 20.22
CA ALA A 186 -0.83 -3.15 21.15
C ALA A 186 0.53 -2.45 20.98
N GLY A 187 0.70 -1.54 20.02
CA GLY A 187 1.98 -0.88 19.71
C GLY A 187 2.25 -0.77 18.21
N LEU A 188 3.48 -1.03 17.78
CA LEU A 188 3.86 -1.09 16.37
C LEU A 188 4.69 -2.35 16.10
N SER A 189 4.71 -2.79 14.84
CA SER A 189 5.66 -3.76 14.33
C SER A 189 6.47 -3.18 13.18
N LEU A 190 7.72 -3.61 13.06
CA LEU A 190 8.62 -3.31 11.96
C LEU A 190 9.13 -4.62 11.36
N ALA A 191 9.20 -4.68 10.04
CA ALA A 191 9.75 -5.80 9.29
C ALA A 191 10.58 -5.27 8.11
N PRO A 192 11.68 -4.54 8.40
CA PRO A 192 12.44 -3.85 7.38
C PRO A 192 13.13 -4.83 6.42
N ARG A 193 13.01 -4.59 5.11
CA ARG A 193 13.65 -5.37 4.04
C ARG A 193 14.35 -4.44 3.07
N CYS A 194 15.68 -4.57 3.00
CA CYS A 194 16.46 -3.83 2.01
C CYS A 194 16.29 -4.49 0.63
N PRO A 195 15.89 -3.74 -0.41
CA PRO A 195 15.89 -4.25 -1.77
C PRO A 195 17.29 -4.70 -2.21
N ALA A 196 17.37 -5.72 -3.06
CA ALA A 196 18.64 -6.28 -3.52
C ALA A 196 19.50 -5.25 -4.29
N ALA A 197 18.86 -4.30 -4.97
CA ALA A 197 19.52 -3.24 -5.72
C ALA A 197 20.10 -2.11 -4.84
N TRP A 198 19.84 -2.10 -3.52
CA TRP A 198 20.23 -1.01 -2.64
C TRP A 198 21.36 -1.43 -1.69
N SER A 199 22.27 -0.51 -1.38
CA SER A 199 23.29 -0.73 -0.34
C SER A 199 22.70 -0.68 1.08
N GLY A 200 21.59 0.04 1.24
CA GLY A 200 20.83 0.13 2.47
C GLY A 200 19.88 1.32 2.45
N PHE A 201 19.04 1.41 3.47
CA PHE A 201 18.26 2.61 3.78
C PHE A 201 18.22 2.85 5.28
N ARG A 202 17.97 4.10 5.65
CA ARG A 202 17.72 4.48 7.04
C ARG A 202 16.60 5.52 7.09
N PHE A 203 15.70 5.38 8.04
CA PHE A 203 14.70 6.40 8.34
C PHE A 203 14.44 6.51 9.84
N ARG A 204 13.79 7.60 10.22
CA ARG A 204 13.34 7.84 11.60
C ARG A 204 11.84 8.07 11.61
N LEU A 205 11.17 7.61 12.66
CA LEU A 205 9.77 7.92 12.91
C LEU A 205 9.56 8.23 14.39
N GLN A 206 8.66 9.15 14.67
CA GLN A 206 8.21 9.44 16.03
C GLN A 206 7.03 8.52 16.36
N TRP A 207 7.13 7.79 17.47
CA TRP A 207 6.02 6.99 17.99
C TRP A 207 5.85 7.27 19.48
N ARG A 208 4.74 7.92 19.85
CA ARG A 208 4.53 8.46 21.21
C ARG A 208 5.72 9.34 21.59
N ALA A 209 6.33 9.13 22.76
CA ALA A 209 7.51 9.89 23.23
C ALA A 209 8.85 9.27 22.80
N SER A 210 8.87 8.40 21.80
CA SER A 210 10.09 7.72 21.32
C SER A 210 10.38 8.07 19.87
N LEU A 211 11.64 8.43 19.60
CA LEU A 211 12.18 8.51 18.25
C LEU A 211 12.78 7.14 17.92
N ILE A 212 12.24 6.49 16.90
CA ILE A 212 12.69 5.17 16.44
C ILE A 212 13.48 5.37 15.14
N GLU A 213 14.72 4.91 15.14
CA GLU A 213 15.56 4.81 13.95
C GLU A 213 15.53 3.38 13.42
N VAL A 214 15.31 3.23 12.12
CA VAL A 214 15.31 1.95 11.40
C VAL A 214 16.41 2.01 10.36
N GLU A 215 17.30 1.04 10.36
CA GLU A 215 18.34 0.84 9.35
C GLU A 215 18.22 -0.57 8.77
N ALA A 216 18.33 -0.69 7.45
CA ALA A 216 18.44 -1.97 6.78
C ALA A 216 19.50 -1.92 5.69
N THR A 217 20.27 -3.00 5.59
CA THR A 217 21.18 -3.31 4.48
C THR A 217 20.83 -4.72 3.96
N PRO A 218 21.41 -5.19 2.84
CA PRO A 218 21.16 -6.55 2.37
C PRO A 218 21.52 -7.65 3.38
N GLN A 219 22.43 -7.37 4.33
CA GLN A 219 22.92 -8.35 5.31
C GLN A 219 22.25 -8.24 6.68
N ARG A 220 21.74 -7.06 7.06
CA ARG A 220 21.21 -6.83 8.41
C ARG A 220 20.07 -5.83 8.43
N ALA A 221 19.23 -5.96 9.45
CA ALA A 221 18.29 -4.93 9.87
C ALA A 221 18.49 -4.60 11.34
N ALA A 222 18.43 -3.32 11.69
CA ALA A 222 18.57 -2.84 13.05
C ALA A 222 17.53 -1.76 13.36
N THR A 223 17.09 -1.76 14.62
CA THR A 223 16.19 -0.74 15.16
C THR A 223 16.77 -0.19 16.45
N ALA A 224 16.82 1.13 16.57
CA ALA A 224 17.22 1.82 17.80
C ALA A 224 16.12 2.80 18.23
N SER A 225 15.95 2.98 19.54
CA SER A 225 15.00 3.95 20.09
C SER A 225 15.70 4.91 21.05
N SER A 226 15.40 6.20 20.93
CA SER A 226 15.80 7.24 21.86
C SER A 226 14.57 8.02 22.34
N PRO A 227 14.71 8.85 23.40
CA PRO A 227 13.68 9.85 23.70
C PRO A 227 13.39 10.69 22.45
N GLY A 228 12.11 10.85 22.15
CA GLY A 228 11.64 11.65 21.02
C GLY A 228 11.10 13.01 21.48
N LEU A 229 10.43 13.71 20.58
CA LEU A 229 9.75 14.96 20.90
C LEU A 229 8.66 14.73 21.97
N PRO A 230 8.47 15.70 22.90
CA PRO A 230 7.46 15.63 23.96
C PRO A 230 6.02 15.65 23.41
#